data_AF-J7ISY9-F1
#
_entry.id   AF-J7ISY9-F1
#
_cell.length_a   1.000
_cell.length_b   1.000
_cell.length_c   1.000
_cell.angle_alpha   90.00
_cell.angle_beta   90.00
_cell.angle_gamma   90.00
#
_symmetry.space_group_name_H-M   'P 1'
#
loop_
_entity.id
_entity.type
_entity.pdbx_description
1 polymer ?
#
loop_
_entity_poly.entity_id
_entity_poly.type
_entity_poly.pdbx_seq_one_letter_code
_entity_poly.pdbx_strand_id
1 'polypeptide(L)'
;MPKESNVSEDRLHNRALLPLLVLSIVEYEVFTFSKSTVAAANQDAWLSILIGAFIGSLFVYLFIKLAARFPTMNYFQYLQIIWGKPLGFLISILYLLFWVSFLSSIFYETVLINKLLFLPLTPPIVPLAIFALSLIWLVSYGLIPIIRFFQLLLPFLVIPLLLLALLFIATIKLEKFLPVLENGILPVLKGTYLFLGAYQGPEVLLFAAPFFLKIREGIKTSLFAYNLTVFFGFIHTAAAIGILCVDNVRESVLPGINVVNILELPGFPVERFGLLLTLPWLIAMFTTLAIYLHLLNSSIFQLFKLTPRKWILFLVTAIPVTIAYFLPNENWHEILRLYLTVFTVPMVYLLPVMTLLLAIIRKKGRVR
;
A
#
# COMPACT_ATOMS: atom_id res chain seq x y z
N MET A 1 8.99 -16.00 -34.13
CA MET A 1 9.73 -16.46 -32.94
C MET A 1 10.17 -15.24 -32.14
N PRO A 2 9.54 -14.88 -31.02
CA PRO A 2 10.08 -13.87 -30.13
C PRO A 2 11.21 -14.50 -29.32
N LYS A 3 12.39 -13.87 -29.36
CA LYS A 3 13.56 -14.20 -28.54
C LYS A 3 13.13 -14.36 -27.09
N GLU A 4 13.49 -15.49 -26.48
CA GLU A 4 13.62 -15.61 -25.04
C GLU A 4 14.57 -14.49 -24.60
N SER A 5 14.02 -13.39 -24.09
CA SER A 5 14.81 -12.32 -23.50
C SER A 5 15.57 -12.92 -22.32
N ASN A 6 16.89 -12.73 -22.27
CA ASN A 6 17.76 -13.01 -21.12
C ASN A 6 17.15 -12.47 -19.81
N VAL A 7 16.29 -13.26 -19.13
CA VAL A 7 15.71 -12.88 -17.83
C VAL A 7 16.78 -12.89 -16.73
N SER A 8 17.97 -13.46 -16.98
CA SER A 8 19.06 -13.53 -16.01
C SER A 8 19.88 -12.24 -15.86
N GLU A 9 19.94 -11.36 -16.87
CA GLU A 9 20.88 -10.22 -16.84
C GLU A 9 20.32 -8.92 -16.25
N ASP A 10 18.99 -8.73 -16.18
CA ASP A 10 18.41 -7.44 -15.77
C ASP A 10 17.79 -7.43 -14.36
N ARG A 11 18.31 -8.24 -13.43
CA ARG A 11 17.81 -8.27 -12.03
C ARG A 11 18.21 -7.02 -11.24
N LEU A 12 17.35 -6.64 -10.30
CA LEU A 12 17.55 -5.47 -9.43
C LEU A 12 18.47 -5.76 -8.24
N HIS A 13 19.23 -4.74 -7.85
CA HIS A 13 19.91 -4.70 -6.56
C HIS A 13 18.92 -4.49 -5.41
N ASN A 14 19.27 -4.99 -4.22
CA ASN A 14 18.42 -4.91 -3.02
C ASN A 14 18.04 -3.48 -2.60
N ARG A 15 18.83 -2.46 -2.95
CA ARG A 15 18.46 -1.05 -2.74
C ARG A 15 17.14 -0.66 -3.42
N ALA A 16 16.76 -1.35 -4.49
CA ALA A 16 15.50 -1.13 -5.18
C ALA A 16 14.27 -1.66 -4.40
N LEU A 17 14.46 -2.37 -3.29
CA LEU A 17 13.37 -2.73 -2.37
C LEU A 17 12.84 -1.50 -1.62
N LEU A 18 13.68 -0.49 -1.39
CA LEU A 18 13.27 0.75 -0.75
C LEU A 18 12.17 1.47 -1.53
N PRO A 19 12.37 1.87 -2.81
CA PRO A 19 11.31 2.49 -3.59
C PRO A 19 10.13 1.55 -3.82
N LEU A 20 10.36 0.25 -4.05
CA LEU A 20 9.27 -0.72 -4.22
C LEU A 20 8.31 -0.72 -3.02
N LEU A 21 8.85 -0.78 -1.80
CA LEU A 21 8.04 -0.82 -0.58
C LEU A 21 7.44 0.55 -0.26
N VAL A 22 8.26 1.62 -0.26
CA VAL A 22 7.74 2.95 0.07
C VAL A 22 6.61 3.34 -0.88
N LEU A 23 6.73 3.06 -2.17
CA LEU A 23 5.74 3.42 -3.19
C LEU A 23 4.59 2.41 -3.36
N SER A 24 4.62 1.27 -2.65
CA SER A 24 3.48 0.35 -2.57
C SER A 24 2.72 0.44 -1.26
N ILE A 25 3.33 1.04 -0.23
CA ILE A 25 2.72 1.24 1.10
C ILE A 25 2.18 2.66 1.23
N VAL A 26 2.93 3.66 0.73
CA VAL A 26 2.48 5.05 0.75
C VAL A 26 1.46 5.22 -0.36
N GLU A 27 0.19 5.09 0.02
CA GLU A 27 -1.01 5.31 -0.79
C GLU A 27 -2.02 6.16 -0.01
N TYR A 28 -3.28 6.17 -0.45
CA TYR A 28 -4.38 6.89 0.19
C TYR A 28 -4.43 6.72 1.72
N GLU A 29 -4.26 5.48 2.19
CA GLU A 29 -4.40 5.15 3.60
C GLU A 29 -3.42 5.91 4.49
N VAL A 30 -2.22 6.27 4.03
CA VAL A 30 -1.26 7.05 4.85
C VAL A 30 -1.87 8.36 5.36
N PHE A 31 -2.83 8.94 4.64
CA PHE A 31 -3.50 10.19 5.02
C PHE A 31 -4.85 10.00 5.70
N THR A 32 -5.39 8.77 5.73
CA THR A 32 -6.76 8.49 6.18
C THR A 32 -6.86 7.42 7.25
N PHE A 33 -5.87 6.53 7.40
CA PHE A 33 -5.94 5.42 8.35
C PHE A 33 -6.11 5.92 9.79
N SER A 34 -5.60 7.12 10.10
CA SER A 34 -5.81 7.81 11.38
C SER A 34 -7.29 7.91 11.76
N LYS A 35 -8.21 8.04 10.79
CA LYS A 35 -9.66 8.01 11.02
C LYS A 35 -10.09 6.71 11.70
N SER A 36 -9.71 5.57 11.12
CA SER A 36 -10.11 4.24 11.60
C SER A 36 -9.45 3.88 12.94
N THR A 37 -8.17 4.22 13.12
CA THR A 37 -7.43 3.90 14.34
C THR A 37 -7.84 4.80 15.51
N VAL A 38 -8.08 6.09 15.28
CA VAL A 38 -8.64 7.01 16.29
C VAL A 38 -10.10 6.69 16.59
N ALA A 39 -10.90 6.27 15.60
CA ALA A 39 -12.25 5.79 15.87
C ALA A 39 -12.25 4.62 16.87
N ALA A 40 -11.31 3.69 16.73
CA ALA A 40 -11.20 2.52 17.60
C ALA A 40 -10.51 2.78 18.95
N ALA A 41 -9.44 3.59 18.98
CA ALA A 41 -8.56 3.74 20.14
C ALA A 41 -8.53 5.16 20.74
N ASN A 42 -9.34 6.10 20.23
CA ASN A 42 -9.35 7.50 20.64
C ASN A 42 -7.93 8.12 20.63
N GLN A 43 -7.57 8.82 21.71
CA GLN A 43 -6.27 9.44 21.92
C GLN A 43 -5.12 8.41 22.01
N ASP A 44 -5.41 7.12 22.26
CA ASP A 44 -4.41 6.04 22.36
C ASP A 44 -4.09 5.39 21.00
N ALA A 45 -4.58 5.94 19.89
CA ALA A 45 -4.30 5.39 18.55
C ALA A 45 -2.81 5.39 18.19
N TRP A 46 -1.99 6.27 18.78
CA TRP A 46 -0.54 6.26 18.60
C TRP A 46 0.10 4.96 19.12
N LEU A 47 -0.38 4.41 20.24
CA LEU A 47 0.07 3.10 20.76
C LEU A 47 -0.29 1.99 19.79
N SER A 48 -1.47 2.08 19.17
CA SER A 48 -1.94 1.10 18.19
C SER A 48 -0.97 0.95 17.01
N ILE A 49 -0.44 2.08 16.54
CA ILE A 49 0.54 2.16 15.45
C ILE A 49 1.89 1.59 15.89
N LEU A 50 2.36 1.90 17.09
CA LEU A 50 3.64 1.37 17.59
C LEU A 50 3.64 -0.15 17.73
N ILE A 51 2.56 -0.72 18.27
CA ILE A 51 2.39 -2.18 18.34
C ILE A 51 2.30 -2.77 16.93
N GLY A 52 1.52 -2.12 16.06
CA GLY A 52 1.39 -2.51 14.65
C GLY A 52 2.71 -2.47 13.88
N ALA A 53 3.56 -1.48 14.14
CA ALA A 53 4.88 -1.33 13.54
C ALA A 53 5.81 -2.52 13.88
N PHE A 54 5.79 -2.94 15.14
CA PHE A 54 6.56 -4.10 15.59
C PHE A 54 6.07 -5.38 14.92
N ILE A 55 4.76 -5.60 14.91
CA ILE A 55 4.13 -6.76 14.27
C ILE A 55 4.40 -6.78 12.76
N GLY A 56 4.19 -5.66 12.07
CA GLY A 56 4.41 -5.55 10.63
C GLY A 56 5.87 -5.71 10.24
N SER A 57 6.82 -5.22 11.06
CA SER A 57 8.25 -5.48 10.86
C SER A 57 8.58 -6.98 10.94
N LEU A 58 7.96 -7.70 11.87
CA LEU A 58 8.09 -9.16 11.93
C LEU A 58 7.56 -9.81 10.64
N PHE A 59 6.41 -9.37 10.13
CA PHE A 59 5.88 -9.90 8.87
C PHE A 59 6.75 -9.58 7.66
N VAL A 60 7.30 -8.38 7.54
CA VAL A 60 8.28 -8.04 6.48
C VAL A 60 9.46 -8.99 6.50
N TYR A 61 9.99 -9.30 7.69
CA TYR A 61 11.05 -10.30 7.83
C TYR A 61 10.60 -11.69 7.34
N LEU A 62 9.40 -12.13 7.73
CA LEU A 62 8.85 -13.43 7.33
C LEU A 62 8.56 -13.51 5.82
N PHE A 63 8.08 -12.43 5.20
CA PHE A 63 7.83 -12.36 3.76
C PHE A 63 9.12 -12.52 2.98
N ILE A 64 10.20 -11.87 3.39
CA ILE A 64 11.51 -12.04 2.72
C ILE A 64 12.06 -13.44 2.94
N LYS A 65 11.88 -14.02 4.14
CA LYS A 65 12.26 -15.41 4.38
C LYS A 65 11.50 -16.39 3.48
N LEU A 66 10.21 -16.15 3.26
CA LEU A 66 9.39 -16.95 2.37
C LEU A 66 9.79 -16.76 0.91
N ALA A 67 9.90 -15.52 0.44
CA ALA A 67 10.33 -15.19 -0.92
C ALA A 67 11.72 -15.75 -1.23
N ALA A 68 12.66 -15.66 -0.28
CA ALA A 68 14.02 -16.18 -0.42
C ALA A 68 14.08 -17.70 -0.59
N ARG A 69 13.06 -18.45 -0.16
CA ARG A 69 12.98 -19.90 -0.39
C ARG A 69 12.74 -20.26 -1.85
N PHE A 70 12.20 -19.34 -2.63
CA PHE A 70 11.79 -19.55 -4.01
C PHE A 70 12.31 -18.42 -4.91
N PRO A 71 13.64 -18.30 -5.09
CA PRO A 71 14.27 -17.12 -5.69
C PRO A 71 13.90 -16.87 -7.16
N THR A 72 13.39 -17.88 -7.87
CA THR A 72 13.00 -17.78 -9.30
C THR A 72 11.50 -17.82 -9.50
N MET A 73 10.71 -17.89 -8.42
CA MET A 73 9.26 -18.03 -8.49
C MET A 73 8.55 -16.91 -7.75
N ASN A 74 7.40 -16.49 -8.25
CA ASN A 74 6.51 -15.59 -7.51
C ASN A 74 5.55 -16.37 -6.61
N TYR A 75 4.78 -15.64 -5.80
CA TYR A 75 3.91 -16.24 -4.79
C TYR A 75 2.94 -17.26 -5.34
N PHE A 76 2.31 -16.98 -6.48
CA PHE A 76 1.29 -17.86 -7.04
C PHE A 76 1.87 -19.18 -7.54
N GLN A 77 3.09 -19.16 -8.07
CA GLN A 77 3.79 -20.37 -8.47
C GLN A 77 4.11 -21.25 -7.27
N TYR A 78 4.71 -20.68 -6.20
CA TYR A 78 5.06 -21.50 -5.05
C TYR A 78 3.88 -21.83 -4.12
N LEU A 79 2.75 -21.10 -4.20
CA LEU A 79 1.49 -21.51 -3.59
C LEU A 79 1.02 -22.86 -4.13
N GLN A 80 1.05 -23.06 -5.44
CA GLN A 80 0.68 -24.35 -6.07
C GLN A 80 1.63 -25.49 -5.65
N ILE A 81 2.91 -25.19 -5.40
CA ILE A 81 3.91 -26.17 -4.94
C ILE A 81 3.70 -26.55 -3.47
N ILE A 82 3.40 -25.57 -2.62
CA ILE A 82 3.32 -25.74 -1.17
C ILE A 82 1.97 -26.31 -0.75
N TRP A 83 0.87 -25.72 -1.21
CA TRP A 83 -0.50 -26.12 -0.86
C TRP A 83 -1.03 -27.24 -1.76
N GLY A 84 -0.42 -27.45 -2.93
CA GLY A 84 -0.93 -28.32 -3.98
C GLY A 84 -1.77 -27.54 -5.00
N LYS A 85 -1.96 -28.11 -6.19
CA LYS A 85 -2.64 -27.43 -7.31
C LYS A 85 -4.05 -26.90 -7.00
N PRO A 86 -5.00 -27.68 -6.44
CA PRO A 86 -6.38 -27.20 -6.28
C PRO A 86 -6.47 -26.08 -5.23
N LEU A 87 -5.86 -26.28 -4.07
CA LEU A 87 -5.89 -25.29 -3.00
C LEU A 87 -5.03 -24.05 -3.31
N GLY A 88 -3.86 -24.26 -3.93
CA GLY A 88 -3.03 -23.15 -4.40
C GLY A 88 -3.74 -22.31 -5.47
N PHE A 89 -4.49 -22.94 -6.38
CA PHE A 89 -5.30 -22.23 -7.37
C PHE A 89 -6.42 -21.42 -6.71
N LEU A 90 -7.16 -22.02 -5.77
CA LEU A 90 -8.21 -21.31 -5.01
C LEU A 90 -7.65 -20.08 -4.28
N ILE A 91 -6.51 -20.25 -3.59
CA ILE A 91 -5.84 -19.15 -2.88
C ILE A 91 -5.43 -18.04 -3.86
N SER A 92 -4.87 -18.40 -5.03
CA SER A 92 -4.51 -17.41 -6.06
C SER A 92 -5.73 -16.64 -6.56
N ILE A 93 -6.88 -17.29 -6.77
CA ILE A 93 -8.13 -16.61 -7.17
C ILE A 93 -8.59 -15.64 -6.09
N LEU A 94 -8.53 -16.02 -4.80
CA LEU A 94 -8.88 -15.13 -3.70
C LEU A 94 -7.98 -13.88 -3.67
N TYR A 95 -6.67 -14.04 -3.88
CA TYR A 95 -5.77 -12.90 -4.01
C TYR A 95 -6.08 -12.01 -5.22
N LEU A 96 -6.43 -12.58 -6.38
CA LEU A 96 -6.80 -11.80 -7.55
C LEU A 96 -8.06 -10.97 -7.29
N LEU A 97 -9.09 -11.56 -6.68
CA LEU A 97 -10.32 -10.85 -6.30
C LEU A 97 -10.04 -9.74 -5.27
N PHE A 98 -9.19 -10.03 -4.28
CA PHE A 98 -8.75 -9.06 -3.29
C PHE A 98 -8.03 -7.87 -3.94
N TRP A 99 -7.08 -8.12 -4.85
CA TRP A 99 -6.36 -7.07 -5.57
C TRP A 99 -7.24 -6.29 -6.55
N VAL A 100 -8.21 -6.92 -7.22
CA VAL A 100 -9.20 -6.20 -8.02
C VAL A 100 -10.00 -5.24 -7.16
N SER A 101 -10.47 -5.69 -5.99
CA SER A 101 -11.23 -4.87 -5.05
C SER A 101 -10.39 -3.70 -4.51
N PHE A 102 -9.14 -3.97 -4.14
CA PHE A 102 -8.18 -2.98 -3.69
C PHE A 102 -7.87 -1.92 -4.75
N LEU A 103 -7.55 -2.34 -5.98
CA LEU A 103 -7.32 -1.43 -7.11
C LEU A 103 -8.56 -0.59 -7.41
N SER A 104 -9.75 -1.16 -7.32
CA SER A 104 -11.02 -0.44 -7.52
C SER A 104 -11.18 0.67 -6.48
N SER A 105 -10.83 0.40 -5.22
CA SER A 105 -10.84 1.38 -4.14
C SER A 105 -9.88 2.55 -4.44
N ILE A 106 -8.64 2.23 -4.84
CA ILE A 106 -7.63 3.25 -5.16
C ILE A 106 -8.04 4.09 -6.38
N PHE A 107 -8.65 3.49 -7.40
CA PHE A 107 -9.21 4.24 -8.53
C PHE A 107 -10.34 5.17 -8.10
N TYR A 108 -11.22 4.72 -7.21
CA TYR A 108 -12.29 5.56 -6.65
C TYR A 108 -11.72 6.75 -5.86
N GLU A 109 -10.76 6.49 -4.97
CA GLU A 109 -10.07 7.52 -4.18
C GLU A 109 -9.36 8.55 -5.06
N THR A 110 -8.74 8.08 -6.16
CA THR A 110 -8.12 8.96 -7.15
C THR A 110 -9.13 9.95 -7.70
N VAL A 111 -10.32 9.48 -8.06
CA VAL A 111 -11.41 10.31 -8.59
C VAL A 111 -11.95 11.26 -7.51
N LEU A 112 -12.20 10.74 -6.31
CA LEU A 112 -12.73 11.50 -5.18
C LEU A 112 -11.82 12.69 -4.85
N ILE A 113 -10.53 12.44 -4.69
CA ILE A 113 -9.56 13.49 -4.36
C ILE A 113 -9.40 14.49 -5.51
N ASN A 114 -9.38 14.02 -6.77
CA ASN A 114 -9.36 14.93 -7.91
C ASN A 114 -10.57 15.86 -7.92
N LYS A 115 -11.77 15.33 -7.65
CA LYS A 115 -13.00 16.12 -7.57
C LYS A 115 -12.96 17.12 -6.40
N LEU A 116 -12.45 16.72 -5.23
CA LEU A 116 -12.43 17.56 -4.04
C LEU A 116 -11.38 18.68 -4.10
N LEU A 117 -10.21 18.42 -4.70
CA LEU A 117 -9.05 19.31 -4.57
C LEU A 117 -8.64 20.03 -5.86
N PHE A 118 -8.84 19.41 -7.03
CA PHE A 118 -8.22 19.88 -8.29
C PHE A 118 -9.22 20.25 -9.37
N LEU A 119 -10.14 19.33 -9.67
CA LEU A 119 -10.99 19.35 -10.85
C LEU A 119 -12.47 19.18 -10.46
N PRO A 120 -13.05 20.10 -9.66
CA PRO A 120 -14.42 19.95 -9.16
C PRO A 120 -15.49 19.99 -10.26
N LEU A 121 -15.19 20.64 -11.39
CA LEU A 121 -16.10 20.79 -12.53
C LEU A 121 -15.91 19.71 -13.60
N THR A 122 -14.84 18.90 -13.51
CA THR A 122 -14.53 17.91 -14.54
C THR A 122 -15.28 16.61 -14.26
N PRO A 123 -15.92 15.98 -15.27
CA PRO A 123 -16.56 14.68 -15.09
C PRO A 123 -15.57 13.63 -14.56
N PRO A 124 -15.93 12.85 -13.52
CA PRO A 124 -15.10 11.81 -12.90
C PRO A 124 -14.40 10.83 -13.87
N ILE A 125 -15.06 10.54 -15.00
CA ILE A 125 -14.55 9.61 -16.00
C ILE A 125 -13.26 10.10 -16.67
N VAL A 126 -13.05 11.42 -16.77
CA VAL A 126 -11.88 12.00 -17.45
C VAL A 126 -10.58 11.71 -16.69
N PRO A 127 -10.42 12.10 -15.40
CA PRO A 127 -9.20 11.76 -14.67
C PRO A 127 -9.04 10.24 -14.52
N LEU A 128 -10.13 9.50 -14.34
CA LEU A 128 -10.10 8.05 -14.24
C LEU A 128 -9.52 7.39 -15.51
N ALA A 129 -9.99 7.79 -16.69
CA ALA A 129 -9.52 7.26 -17.96
C ALA A 129 -8.06 7.64 -18.23
N ILE A 130 -7.65 8.88 -17.92
CA ILE A 130 -6.27 9.33 -18.08
C ILE A 130 -5.33 8.48 -17.23
N PHE A 131 -5.64 8.31 -15.94
CA PHE A 131 -4.85 7.45 -15.05
C PHE A 131 -4.78 6.02 -15.58
N ALA A 132 -5.92 5.42 -15.91
CA ALA A 132 -5.98 4.04 -16.39
C ALA A 132 -5.14 3.83 -17.66
N LEU A 133 -5.24 4.74 -18.64
CA LEU A 133 -4.47 4.65 -19.89
C LEU A 133 -2.97 4.81 -19.66
N SER A 134 -2.56 5.78 -18.82
CA SER A 134 -1.16 5.98 -18.45
C SER A 134 -0.59 4.76 -17.73
N LEU A 135 -1.37 4.12 -16.84
CA LEU A 135 -0.98 2.92 -16.12
C LEU A 135 -0.86 1.71 -17.05
N ILE A 136 -1.80 1.51 -17.98
CA ILE A 136 -1.73 0.43 -18.98
C ILE A 136 -0.45 0.56 -19.81
N TRP A 137 -0.13 1.78 -20.25
CA TRP A 137 1.10 2.05 -20.98
C TRP A 137 2.34 1.70 -20.16
N LEU A 138 2.43 2.18 -18.92
CA LEU A 138 3.58 1.93 -18.03
C LEU A 138 3.74 0.45 -17.67
N VAL A 139 2.65 -0.22 -17.30
CA VAL A 139 2.65 -1.64 -16.90
C VAL A 139 3.09 -2.56 -18.05
N SER A 140 2.91 -2.13 -19.30
CA SER A 140 3.33 -2.88 -20.49
C SER A 140 4.85 -3.07 -20.60
N TYR A 141 5.65 -2.26 -19.90
CA TYR A 141 7.12 -2.36 -19.87
C TYR A 141 7.66 -3.38 -18.84
N GLY A 142 6.81 -3.88 -17.93
CA GLY A 142 7.21 -4.83 -16.89
C GLY A 142 7.75 -4.19 -15.61
N LEU A 143 7.95 -5.00 -14.55
CA LEU A 143 8.23 -4.48 -13.20
C LEU A 143 9.60 -3.80 -13.05
N ILE A 144 10.65 -4.29 -13.72
CA ILE A 144 12.02 -3.76 -13.56
C ILE A 144 12.10 -2.31 -14.04
N PRO A 145 11.63 -1.95 -15.26
CA PRO A 145 11.57 -0.56 -15.69
C PRO A 145 10.71 0.32 -14.77
N ILE A 146 9.58 -0.20 -14.28
CA ILE A 146 8.70 0.52 -13.33
C ILE A 146 9.47 0.89 -12.06
N ILE A 147 10.15 -0.08 -11.43
CA ILE A 147 10.92 0.18 -10.20
C ILE A 147 12.08 1.15 -10.45
N ARG A 148 12.74 1.09 -11.61
CA ARG A 148 13.79 2.05 -11.99
C ARG A 148 13.24 3.46 -12.16
N PHE A 149 12.10 3.63 -12.81
CA PHE A 149 11.43 4.92 -12.92
C PHE A 149 11.01 5.44 -11.53
N PHE A 150 10.51 4.56 -10.67
CA PHE A 150 10.05 4.88 -9.34
C PHE A 150 11.17 5.29 -8.37
N GLN A 151 12.41 4.84 -8.60
CA GLN A 151 13.58 5.38 -7.90
C GLN A 151 13.74 6.89 -8.10
N LEU A 152 13.40 7.40 -9.28
CA LEU A 152 13.47 8.83 -9.59
C LEU A 152 12.38 9.63 -8.88
N LEU A 153 11.22 9.02 -8.63
CA LEU A 153 10.08 9.66 -7.96
C LEU A 153 10.21 9.67 -6.43
N LEU A 154 11.02 8.77 -5.86
CA LEU A 154 11.14 8.60 -4.42
C LEU A 154 11.49 9.90 -3.65
N PRO A 155 12.45 10.75 -4.08
CA PRO A 155 12.75 11.99 -3.38
C PRO A 155 11.57 12.98 -3.38
N PHE A 156 10.82 13.03 -4.49
CA PHE A 156 9.63 13.89 -4.62
C PHE A 156 8.46 13.43 -3.75
N LEU A 157 8.47 12.16 -3.31
CA LEU A 157 7.55 11.66 -2.29
C LEU A 157 8.08 11.94 -0.87
N VAL A 158 9.31 11.52 -0.58
CA VAL A 158 9.85 11.48 0.78
C VAL A 158 10.19 12.87 1.32
N ILE A 159 10.76 13.77 0.51
CA ILE A 159 11.19 15.10 0.98
C ILE A 159 10.00 15.93 1.47
N PRO A 160 8.89 16.08 0.70
CA PRO A 160 7.73 16.82 1.20
C PRO A 160 7.12 16.18 2.45
N LEU A 161 7.06 14.86 2.54
CA LEU A 161 6.57 14.17 3.74
C LEU A 161 7.45 14.41 4.96
N LEU A 162 8.77 14.51 4.80
CA LEU A 162 9.68 14.91 5.89
C LEU A 162 9.45 16.35 6.33
N LEU A 163 9.28 17.28 5.39
CA LEU A 163 8.98 18.68 5.70
C LEU A 163 7.66 18.80 6.47
N LEU A 164 6.62 18.11 6.02
CA LEU A 164 5.33 18.06 6.72
C LEU A 164 5.46 17.43 8.11
N ALA A 165 6.22 16.35 8.25
CA ALA A 165 6.46 15.73 9.54
C ALA A 165 7.12 16.71 10.53
N LEU A 166 8.10 17.51 10.09
CA LEU A 166 8.73 18.54 10.94
C LEU A 166 7.73 19.62 11.36
N LEU A 167 6.89 20.09 10.43
CA LEU A 167 5.84 21.08 10.72
C LEU A 167 4.80 20.55 11.72
N PHE A 168 4.39 19.28 11.56
CA PHE A 168 3.46 18.63 12.48
C PHE A 168 4.06 18.51 13.88
N ILE A 169 5.31 18.04 14.00
CA ILE A 169 5.98 17.90 15.29
C ILE A 169 6.04 19.23 16.05
N ALA A 170 6.25 20.35 15.36
CA ALA A 170 6.28 21.67 15.97
C ALA A 170 4.89 22.16 16.48
N THR A 171 3.80 21.58 15.99
CA THR A 171 2.42 22.06 16.21
C THR A 171 1.59 21.12 17.10
N ILE A 172 2.02 19.88 17.29
CA ILE A 172 1.31 18.87 18.09
C ILE A 172 1.17 19.32 19.55
N LYS A 173 -0.06 19.34 20.06
CA LYS A 173 -0.35 19.59 21.48
C LYS A 173 -0.40 18.28 22.27
N LEU A 174 0.62 18.04 23.10
CA LEU A 174 0.76 16.80 23.86
C LEU A 174 -0.34 16.57 24.91
N GLU A 175 -0.97 17.63 25.39
CA GLU A 175 -2.13 17.58 26.28
C GLU A 175 -3.31 16.78 25.70
N LYS A 176 -3.43 16.70 24.37
CA LYS A 176 -4.50 15.96 23.67
C LYS A 176 -4.32 14.44 23.70
N PHE A 177 -3.20 13.95 24.21
CA PHE A 177 -2.91 12.53 24.38
C PHE A 177 -3.26 12.03 25.78
N LEU A 178 -3.65 12.92 26.69
CA LEU A 178 -4.05 12.58 28.05
C LEU A 178 -5.57 12.49 28.17
N PRO A 179 -6.09 11.61 29.05
CA PRO A 179 -5.36 10.56 29.77
C PRO A 179 -4.97 9.38 28.86
N VAL A 180 -3.84 8.74 29.15
CA VAL A 180 -3.34 7.55 28.40
C VAL A 180 -3.99 6.28 28.94
N LEU A 181 -4.47 5.41 28.05
CA LEU A 181 -5.13 4.14 28.36
C LEU A 181 -6.38 4.27 29.22
N GLU A 182 -7.12 5.37 29.07
CA GLU A 182 -8.37 5.61 29.79
C GLU A 182 -9.39 4.48 29.60
N ASN A 183 -9.47 3.97 28.37
CA ASN A 183 -10.38 2.89 27.99
C ASN A 183 -9.71 1.50 28.04
N GLY A 184 -8.54 1.39 28.67
CA GLY A 184 -7.74 0.17 28.76
C GLY A 184 -7.06 -0.23 27.44
N ILE A 185 -6.47 -1.43 27.43
CA ILE A 185 -5.64 -1.91 26.31
C ILE A 185 -6.46 -2.47 25.14
N LEU A 186 -7.71 -2.90 25.36
CA LEU A 186 -8.50 -3.57 24.33
C LEU A 186 -8.81 -2.67 23.11
N PRO A 187 -9.20 -1.39 23.28
CA PRO A 187 -9.32 -0.44 22.16
C PRO A 187 -8.03 -0.28 21.36
N VAL A 188 -6.88 -0.24 22.04
CA VAL A 188 -5.55 -0.16 21.41
C VAL A 188 -5.28 -1.38 20.54
N LEU A 189 -5.56 -2.59 21.02
CA LEU A 189 -5.38 -3.82 20.23
C LEU A 189 -6.32 -3.87 19.01
N LYS A 190 -7.56 -3.36 19.14
CA LYS A 190 -8.48 -3.20 18.00
C LYS A 190 -7.92 -2.20 16.98
N GLY A 191 -7.41 -1.06 17.46
CA GLY A 191 -6.71 -0.08 16.63
C GLY A 191 -5.50 -0.67 15.91
N THR A 192 -4.71 -1.54 16.58
CA THR A 192 -3.57 -2.23 15.96
C THR A 192 -4.02 -3.15 14.83
N TYR A 193 -5.13 -3.88 15.01
CA TYR A 193 -5.68 -4.73 13.95
C TYR A 193 -6.12 -3.91 12.73
N LEU A 194 -6.82 -2.79 12.95
CA LEU A 194 -7.22 -1.88 11.86
C LEU A 194 -6.01 -1.25 11.17
N PHE A 195 -5.01 -0.82 11.94
CA PHE A 195 -3.76 -0.30 11.39
C PHE A 195 -3.09 -1.33 10.48
N LEU A 196 -2.85 -2.56 10.96
CA LEU A 196 -2.26 -3.63 10.15
C LEU A 196 -3.10 -3.92 8.91
N GLY A 197 -4.42 -3.90 9.04
CA GLY A 197 -5.33 -4.12 7.92
C GLY A 197 -5.29 -3.02 6.85
N ALA A 198 -5.12 -1.76 7.26
CA ALA A 198 -5.00 -0.62 6.37
C ALA A 198 -3.60 -0.50 5.75
N TYR A 199 -2.57 -1.02 6.43
CA TYR A 199 -1.18 -0.96 6.01
C TYR A 199 -0.79 -2.02 4.97
N GLN A 200 -1.49 -1.99 3.83
CA GLN A 200 -1.21 -2.81 2.66
C GLN A 200 0.07 -2.34 1.95
N GLY A 201 0.65 -3.19 1.09
CA GLY A 201 1.93 -2.91 0.44
C GLY A 201 3.03 -3.93 0.75
N PRO A 202 3.28 -4.32 2.01
CA PRO A 202 4.40 -5.21 2.32
C PRO A 202 4.33 -6.58 1.63
N GLU A 203 3.14 -7.06 1.26
CA GLU A 203 2.93 -8.31 0.51
C GLU A 203 3.64 -8.35 -0.84
N VAL A 204 3.98 -7.20 -1.45
CA VAL A 204 4.70 -7.16 -2.73
C VAL A 204 6.03 -7.92 -2.65
N LEU A 205 6.61 -8.03 -1.45
CA LEU A 205 7.82 -8.82 -1.19
C LEU A 205 7.67 -10.31 -1.51
N LEU A 206 6.45 -10.86 -1.37
CA LEU A 206 6.15 -12.26 -1.71
C LEU A 206 6.29 -12.53 -3.21
N PHE A 207 6.14 -11.49 -4.03
CA PHE A 207 6.22 -11.55 -5.49
C PHE A 207 7.55 -11.00 -6.03
N ALA A 208 8.34 -10.33 -5.20
CA ALA A 208 9.55 -9.63 -5.62
C ALA A 208 10.70 -10.58 -6.00
N ALA A 209 10.80 -11.77 -5.41
CA ALA A 209 11.98 -12.65 -5.51
C ALA A 209 12.57 -12.80 -6.93
N PRO A 210 11.78 -13.08 -7.98
CA PRO A 210 12.30 -13.27 -9.35
C PRO A 210 12.99 -12.06 -9.95
N PHE A 211 12.69 -10.86 -9.44
CA PHE A 211 13.18 -9.58 -9.98
C PHE A 211 14.47 -9.10 -9.31
N PHE A 212 14.93 -9.76 -8.24
CA PHE A 212 16.07 -9.31 -7.44
C PHE A 212 17.22 -10.33 -7.46
N LEU A 213 18.46 -9.84 -7.43
CA LEU A 213 19.66 -10.69 -7.42
C LEU A 213 19.70 -11.58 -6.16
N LYS A 214 19.49 -10.98 -4.99
CA LYS A 214 19.62 -11.64 -3.69
C LYS A 214 18.62 -11.12 -2.68
N ILE A 215 17.35 -11.47 -2.86
CA ILE A 215 16.23 -10.99 -2.02
C ILE A 215 16.47 -11.19 -0.50
N ARG A 216 17.15 -12.28 -0.11
CA ARG A 216 17.49 -12.57 1.30
C ARG A 216 18.37 -11.51 1.96
N GLU A 217 19.29 -10.92 1.21
CA GLU A 217 20.17 -9.85 1.72
C GLU A 217 19.43 -8.50 1.83
N GLY A 218 18.22 -8.41 1.29
CA GLY A 218 17.36 -7.22 1.31
C GLY A 218 16.55 -7.00 2.60
N ILE A 219 16.73 -7.83 3.63
CA ILE A 219 15.99 -7.73 4.91
C ILE A 219 16.15 -6.35 5.54
N LYS A 220 17.39 -5.86 5.68
CA LYS A 220 17.66 -4.56 6.32
C LYS A 220 17.02 -3.41 5.53
N THR A 221 17.17 -3.42 4.21
CA THR A 221 16.57 -2.40 3.33
C THR A 221 15.05 -2.41 3.42
N SER A 222 14.45 -3.59 3.47
CA SER A 222 12.99 -3.73 3.52
C SER A 222 12.40 -3.31 4.87
N LEU A 223 13.06 -3.68 5.97
CA LEU A 223 12.68 -3.21 7.30
C LEU A 223 12.82 -1.69 7.42
N PHE A 224 13.90 -1.12 6.88
CA PHE A 224 14.07 0.34 6.84
C PHE A 224 12.95 1.00 6.03
N ALA A 225 12.64 0.49 4.84
CA ALA A 225 11.58 1.00 3.99
C ALA A 225 10.21 0.97 4.68
N TYR A 226 9.85 -0.18 5.27
CA TYR A 226 8.62 -0.34 6.03
C TYR A 226 8.55 0.63 7.21
N ASN A 227 9.58 0.68 8.06
CA ASN A 227 9.57 1.56 9.23
C ASN A 227 9.62 3.05 8.86
N LEU A 228 10.20 3.42 7.73
CA LEU A 228 10.14 4.79 7.21
C LEU A 228 8.70 5.18 6.86
N THR A 229 7.93 4.28 6.23
CA THR A 229 6.51 4.54 5.97
C THR A 229 5.71 4.64 7.27
N VAL A 230 5.94 3.71 8.21
CA VAL A 230 5.30 3.73 9.53
C VAL A 230 5.60 5.03 10.27
N PHE A 231 6.83 5.54 10.19
CA PHE A 231 7.20 6.83 10.77
C PHE A 231 6.31 7.96 10.26
N PHE A 232 6.10 8.06 8.94
CA PHE A 232 5.19 9.07 8.39
C PHE A 232 3.75 8.88 8.88
N GLY A 233 3.25 7.65 8.88
CA GLY A 233 1.92 7.35 9.40
C GLY A 233 1.75 7.67 10.90
N PHE A 234 2.77 7.37 11.70
CA PHE A 234 2.78 7.65 13.13
C PHE A 234 2.71 9.16 13.39
N ILE A 235 3.59 9.94 12.76
CA ILE A 235 3.60 11.40 12.89
C ILE A 235 2.28 12.00 12.40
N HIS A 236 1.74 11.48 11.30
CA HIS A 236 0.47 11.91 10.76
C HIS A 236 -0.70 11.66 11.74
N THR A 237 -0.75 10.49 12.37
CA THR A 237 -1.81 10.18 13.36
C THR A 237 -1.62 10.99 14.64
N ALA A 238 -0.37 11.18 15.08
CA ALA A 238 -0.08 12.07 16.20
C ALA A 238 -0.51 13.51 15.90
N ALA A 239 -0.32 13.99 14.68
CA ALA A 239 -0.78 15.29 14.23
C ALA A 239 -2.31 15.37 14.20
N ALA A 240 -2.98 14.33 13.70
CA ALA A 240 -4.44 14.24 13.72
C ALA A 240 -4.99 14.37 15.16
N ILE A 241 -4.44 13.63 16.13
CA ILE A 241 -4.87 13.74 17.54
C ILE A 241 -4.50 15.11 18.13
N GLY A 242 -3.24 15.52 17.98
CA GLY A 242 -2.67 16.70 18.65
C GLY A 242 -3.13 18.05 18.09
N ILE A 243 -3.62 18.09 16.85
CA ILE A 243 -4.05 19.32 16.17
C ILE A 243 -5.57 19.34 16.00
N LEU A 244 -6.18 18.25 15.50
CA LEU A 244 -7.63 18.20 15.28
C LEU A 244 -8.42 17.82 16.53
N CYS A 245 -7.85 17.04 17.47
CA CYS A 245 -8.58 16.32 18.52
C CYS A 245 -9.41 15.13 17.99
N VAL A 246 -9.70 14.16 18.87
CA VAL A 246 -10.35 12.88 18.53
C VAL A 246 -11.69 13.06 17.80
N ASP A 247 -12.54 13.97 18.26
CA ASP A 247 -13.88 14.15 17.70
C ASP A 247 -13.83 14.65 16.25
N ASN A 248 -13.00 15.65 15.97
CA ASN A 248 -12.83 16.17 14.61
C ASN A 248 -12.17 15.15 13.66
N VAL A 249 -11.31 14.26 14.17
CA VAL A 249 -10.73 13.17 13.36
C VAL A 249 -11.81 12.18 12.92
N ARG A 250 -12.79 11.88 13.78
CA ARG A 250 -13.87 10.94 13.48
C ARG A 250 -14.83 11.45 12.40
N GLU A 251 -15.11 12.75 12.43
CA GLU A 251 -16.01 13.40 11.47
C GLU A 251 -15.33 13.75 10.14
N SER A 252 -13.98 13.76 10.11
CA SER A 252 -13.25 14.11 8.90
C SER A 252 -13.24 12.98 7.87
N VAL A 253 -13.47 13.33 6.61
CA VAL A 253 -13.29 12.42 5.46
C VAL A 253 -11.80 12.21 5.17
N LEU A 254 -11.00 13.28 5.26
CA LEU A 254 -9.57 13.28 4.96
C LEU A 254 -8.80 13.96 6.10
N PRO A 255 -8.65 13.31 7.28
CA PRO A 255 -8.04 13.93 8.45
C PRO A 255 -6.66 14.49 8.13
N GLY A 256 -5.88 13.81 7.30
CA GLY A 256 -4.57 14.27 6.90
C GLY A 256 -4.51 15.60 6.18
N ILE A 257 -5.45 15.81 5.26
CA ILE A 257 -5.56 17.08 4.55
C ILE A 257 -6.02 18.17 5.51
N ASN A 258 -6.96 17.85 6.41
CA ASN A 258 -7.46 18.79 7.40
C ASN A 258 -6.35 19.27 8.35
N VAL A 259 -5.47 18.36 8.79
CA VAL A 259 -4.30 18.73 9.61
C VAL A 259 -3.41 19.72 8.86
N VAL A 260 -3.09 19.46 7.59
CA VAL A 260 -2.25 20.35 6.77
C VAL A 260 -2.89 21.73 6.59
N ASN A 261 -4.21 21.78 6.37
CA ASN A 261 -4.92 23.04 6.13
C ASN A 261 -5.03 23.93 7.38
N ILE A 262 -4.88 23.37 8.59
CA ILE A 262 -4.84 24.15 9.84
C ILE A 262 -3.46 24.76 10.08
N LEU A 263 -2.41 24.25 9.43
CA LEU A 263 -1.08 24.83 9.57
C LEU A 263 -1.04 26.20 8.89
N GLU A 264 -1.04 27.25 9.70
CA GLU A 264 -0.69 28.60 9.28
C GLU A 264 0.80 28.84 9.58
N LEU A 265 1.60 29.16 8.56
CA LEU A 265 2.98 29.64 8.75
C LEU A 265 3.02 31.16 8.61
N PRO A 266 3.16 31.93 9.71
CA PRO A 266 3.27 33.37 9.64
C PRO A 266 4.44 33.79 8.74
N GLY A 267 4.16 34.55 7.68
CA GLY A 267 5.18 35.10 6.77
C GLY A 267 5.54 34.26 5.55
N PHE A 268 4.89 33.11 5.31
CA PHE A 268 5.06 32.32 4.09
C PHE A 268 3.91 32.61 3.10
N PRO A 269 4.17 33.00 1.84
CA PRO A 269 3.12 33.41 0.88
C PRO A 269 2.31 32.25 0.29
N VAL A 270 2.34 31.06 0.91
CA VAL A 270 1.63 29.87 0.43
C VAL A 270 0.25 29.81 1.09
N GLU A 271 -0.75 30.32 0.39
CA GLU A 271 -2.17 30.32 0.83
C GLU A 271 -2.81 28.92 0.80
N ARG A 272 -2.14 27.89 0.24
CA ARG A 272 -2.62 26.51 0.17
C ARG A 272 -1.52 25.48 0.44
N PHE A 273 -1.20 25.23 1.72
CA PHE A 273 -0.29 24.15 2.13
C PHE A 273 -0.75 22.76 1.66
N GLY A 274 -2.05 22.57 1.41
CA GLY A 274 -2.58 21.34 0.79
C GLY A 274 -1.94 20.98 -0.57
N LEU A 275 -1.37 21.95 -1.29
CA LEU A 275 -0.61 21.69 -2.52
C LEU A 275 0.71 20.94 -2.26
N LEU A 276 1.31 21.08 -1.08
CA LEU A 276 2.52 20.31 -0.71
C LEU A 276 2.22 18.81 -0.56
N LEU A 277 0.99 18.45 -0.20
CA LEU A 277 0.54 17.06 -0.10
C LEU A 277 0.17 16.46 -1.46
N THR A 278 -0.18 17.33 -2.42
CA THR A 278 -0.72 16.93 -3.72
C THR A 278 0.25 16.10 -4.53
N LEU A 279 1.52 16.54 -4.62
CA LEU A 279 2.54 15.83 -5.39
C LEU A 279 2.89 14.47 -4.76
N PRO A 280 3.20 14.39 -3.44
CA PRO A 280 3.32 13.12 -2.72
C PRO A 280 2.15 12.17 -2.96
N TRP A 281 0.93 12.68 -2.83
CA TRP A 281 -0.27 11.88 -3.01
C TRP A 281 -0.42 11.35 -4.44
N LEU A 282 -0.18 12.20 -5.45
CA LEU A 282 -0.27 11.81 -6.85
C LEU A 282 0.74 10.71 -7.18
N ILE A 283 1.98 10.86 -6.70
CA ILE A 283 3.03 9.85 -6.84
C ILE A 283 2.60 8.55 -6.15
N ALA A 284 2.17 8.63 -4.89
CA ALA A 284 1.72 7.51 -4.07
C ALA A 284 0.63 6.67 -4.77
N MET A 285 -0.45 7.32 -5.22
CA MET A 285 -1.56 6.63 -5.89
C MET A 285 -1.14 6.03 -7.23
N PHE A 286 -0.43 6.80 -8.05
CA PHE A 286 -0.01 6.34 -9.38
C PHE A 286 0.95 5.16 -9.28
N THR A 287 1.92 5.23 -8.37
CA THR A 287 2.92 4.17 -8.21
C THR A 287 2.35 2.90 -7.62
N THR A 288 1.46 3.01 -6.63
CA THR A 288 0.71 1.88 -6.07
C THR A 288 -0.13 1.19 -7.13
N LEU A 289 -0.97 1.96 -7.86
CA LEU A 289 -1.78 1.40 -8.95
C LEU A 289 -0.92 0.67 -9.97
N ALA A 290 0.23 1.22 -10.37
CA ALA A 290 1.12 0.59 -11.33
C ALA A 290 1.71 -0.73 -10.84
N ILE A 291 2.18 -0.78 -9.59
CA ILE A 291 2.75 -2.00 -8.99
C ILE A 291 1.67 -3.08 -8.91
N TYR A 292 0.51 -2.76 -8.33
CA TYR A 292 -0.55 -3.74 -8.15
C TYR A 292 -1.22 -4.15 -9.46
N LEU A 293 -1.38 -3.25 -10.43
CA LEU A 293 -1.83 -3.63 -11.78
C LEU A 293 -0.83 -4.54 -12.48
N HIS A 294 0.48 -4.29 -12.33
CA HIS A 294 1.49 -5.19 -12.86
C HIS A 294 1.42 -6.57 -12.20
N LEU A 295 1.30 -6.62 -10.86
CA LEU A 295 1.17 -7.88 -10.13
C LEU A 295 -0.11 -8.63 -10.51
N LEU A 296 -1.24 -7.95 -10.63
CA LEU A 296 -2.51 -8.52 -11.08
C LEU A 296 -2.39 -9.12 -12.49
N ASN A 297 -1.88 -8.34 -13.44
CA ASN A 297 -1.73 -8.78 -14.83
C ASN A 297 -0.76 -9.94 -14.97
N SER A 298 0.45 -9.82 -14.41
CA SER A 298 1.46 -10.88 -14.45
C SER A 298 0.97 -12.17 -13.81
N SER A 299 0.18 -12.06 -12.74
CA SER A 299 -0.41 -13.19 -12.06
C SER A 299 -1.52 -13.86 -12.88
N ILE A 300 -2.37 -13.11 -13.56
CA ILE A 300 -3.40 -13.65 -14.46
C ILE A 300 -2.73 -14.39 -15.63
N PHE A 301 -1.71 -13.80 -16.26
CA PHE A 301 -0.97 -14.46 -17.35
C PHE A 301 -0.40 -15.80 -16.90
N GLN A 302 0.16 -15.87 -15.69
CA GLN A 302 0.76 -17.08 -15.17
C GLN A 302 -0.27 -18.13 -14.74
N LEU A 303 -1.31 -17.72 -14.00
CA LEU A 303 -2.32 -18.62 -13.45
C LEU A 303 -3.13 -19.31 -14.56
N PHE A 304 -3.49 -18.56 -15.60
CA PHE A 304 -4.27 -19.07 -16.73
C PHE A 304 -3.40 -19.46 -17.94
N LYS A 305 -2.08 -19.42 -17.80
CA LYS A 305 -1.10 -19.74 -18.87
C LYS A 305 -1.35 -18.97 -20.17
N LEU A 306 -1.75 -17.70 -20.04
CA LEU A 306 -2.03 -16.81 -21.16
C LEU A 306 -0.72 -16.14 -21.63
N THR A 307 -0.58 -15.97 -22.94
CA THR A 307 0.52 -15.16 -23.48
C THR A 307 0.26 -13.68 -23.20
N PRO A 308 1.25 -12.91 -22.70
CA PRO A 308 1.09 -11.47 -22.50
C PRO A 308 0.69 -10.76 -23.79
N ARG A 309 -0.48 -10.10 -23.80
CA ARG A 309 -0.99 -9.32 -24.93
C ARG A 309 -1.59 -8.02 -24.44
N LYS A 310 -1.29 -6.89 -25.10
CA LYS A 310 -1.74 -5.55 -24.68
C LYS A 310 -3.27 -5.43 -24.46
N TRP A 311 -4.08 -6.11 -25.28
CA TRP A 311 -5.54 -6.10 -25.10
C TRP A 311 -5.99 -6.86 -23.85
N ILE A 312 -5.28 -7.90 -23.41
CA ILE A 312 -5.57 -8.58 -22.14
C ILE A 312 -5.21 -7.66 -20.98
N LEU A 313 -4.08 -6.94 -21.07
CA LEU A 313 -3.73 -5.93 -20.07
C LEU A 313 -4.84 -4.87 -19.94
N PHE A 314 -5.36 -4.41 -21.08
CA PHE A 314 -6.46 -3.46 -21.10
C PHE A 314 -7.71 -4.01 -20.40
N LEU A 315 -8.14 -5.24 -20.73
CA LEU A 315 -9.32 -5.85 -20.11
C LEU A 315 -9.16 -6.04 -18.61
N VAL A 316 -8.00 -6.52 -18.16
CA VAL A 316 -7.71 -6.72 -16.73
C VAL A 316 -7.75 -5.39 -15.97
N THR A 317 -7.21 -4.31 -16.55
CA THR A 317 -7.27 -2.97 -15.93
C THR A 317 -8.67 -2.34 -16.02
N ALA A 318 -9.44 -2.65 -17.06
CA ALA A 318 -10.80 -2.13 -17.21
C ALA A 318 -11.75 -2.62 -16.11
N ILE A 319 -11.53 -3.81 -15.55
CA ILE A 319 -12.36 -4.38 -14.48
C ILE A 319 -12.38 -3.48 -13.23
N PRO A 320 -11.25 -3.18 -12.55
CA PRO A 320 -11.24 -2.34 -11.37
C PRO A 320 -11.67 -0.89 -11.66
N VAL A 321 -11.35 -0.37 -12.85
CA VAL A 321 -11.81 0.96 -13.29
C VAL A 321 -13.33 1.02 -13.39
N THR A 322 -13.95 -0.03 -13.95
CA THR A 322 -15.40 -0.14 -14.09
C THR A 322 -16.07 -0.23 -12.71
N ILE A 323 -15.55 -1.07 -11.82
CA ILE A 323 -16.04 -1.19 -10.45
C ILE A 323 -15.95 0.15 -9.72
N ALA A 324 -14.83 0.86 -9.86
CA ALA A 324 -14.64 2.19 -9.26
C ALA A 324 -15.65 3.21 -9.80
N TYR A 325 -15.89 3.25 -11.11
CA TYR A 325 -16.80 4.22 -11.73
C TYR A 325 -18.27 3.98 -11.35
N PHE A 326 -18.69 2.72 -11.24
CA PHE A 326 -20.06 2.35 -10.88
C PHE A 326 -20.30 2.26 -9.37
N LEU A 327 -19.31 2.58 -8.54
CA LEU A 327 -19.48 2.59 -7.10
C LEU A 327 -20.49 3.70 -6.71
N PRO A 328 -21.61 3.39 -6.04
CA PRO A 328 -22.74 4.32 -5.97
C PRO A 328 -22.46 5.63 -5.22
N ASN A 329 -21.71 5.57 -4.13
CA ASN A 329 -21.40 6.72 -3.28
C ASN A 329 -20.22 6.43 -2.32
N GLU A 330 -19.84 7.43 -1.55
CA GLU A 330 -18.73 7.39 -0.58
C GLU A 330 -18.97 6.35 0.53
N ASN A 331 -20.22 6.13 0.98
CA ASN A 331 -20.52 5.13 2.01
C ASN A 331 -20.22 3.70 1.53
N TRP A 332 -20.55 3.38 0.27
CA TRP A 332 -20.18 2.09 -0.31
C TRP A 332 -18.67 1.92 -0.41
N HIS A 333 -17.94 3.01 -0.68
CA HIS A 333 -16.48 3.00 -0.65
C HIS A 333 -15.93 2.76 0.75
N GLU A 334 -16.44 3.45 1.77
CA GLU A 334 -16.01 3.23 3.16
C GLU A 334 -16.27 1.79 3.63
N ILE A 335 -17.41 1.21 3.26
CA ILE A 335 -17.73 -0.20 3.52
C ILE A 335 -16.72 -1.13 2.81
N LEU A 336 -16.44 -0.88 1.52
CA LEU A 336 -15.47 -1.65 0.76
C LEU A 336 -14.08 -1.59 1.43
N ARG A 337 -13.64 -0.39 1.83
CA ARG A 337 -12.36 -0.21 2.53
C ARG A 337 -12.32 -0.93 3.86
N LEU A 338 -13.38 -0.86 4.66
CA LEU A 338 -13.45 -1.60 5.91
C LEU A 338 -13.31 -3.12 5.69
N TYR A 339 -14.00 -3.67 4.68
CA TYR A 339 -13.84 -5.07 4.34
C TYR A 339 -12.42 -5.39 3.88
N LEU A 340 -11.83 -4.56 3.01
CA LEU A 340 -10.43 -4.72 2.61
C LEU A 340 -9.51 -4.74 3.84
N THR A 341 -9.62 -3.77 4.75
CA THR A 341 -8.86 -3.71 6.01
C THR A 341 -8.99 -5.01 6.82
N VAL A 342 -10.21 -5.49 7.04
CA VAL A 342 -10.46 -6.72 7.81
C VAL A 342 -9.90 -7.95 7.09
N PHE A 343 -10.05 -8.04 5.77
CA PHE A 343 -9.57 -9.17 4.97
C PHE A 343 -8.06 -9.12 4.67
N THR A 344 -7.42 -7.95 4.77
CA THR A 344 -5.96 -7.81 4.67
C THR A 344 -5.27 -8.68 5.71
N VAL A 345 -5.72 -8.68 6.98
CA VAL A 345 -5.05 -9.47 8.03
C VAL A 345 -4.97 -10.97 7.69
N PRO A 346 -6.07 -11.67 7.37
CA PRO A 346 -5.99 -13.07 6.98
C PRO A 346 -5.28 -13.28 5.64
N MET A 347 -5.49 -12.42 4.64
CA MET A 347 -4.93 -12.62 3.29
C MET A 347 -3.45 -12.25 3.22
N VAL A 348 -3.08 -11.05 3.63
CA VAL A 348 -1.72 -10.50 3.52
C VAL A 348 -0.81 -11.03 4.62
N TYR A 349 -1.28 -11.28 5.83
CA TYR A 349 -0.39 -11.62 6.94
C TYR A 349 -0.48 -13.09 7.36
N LEU A 350 -1.68 -13.58 7.70
CA LEU A 350 -1.86 -14.94 8.22
C LEU A 350 -1.51 -16.00 7.17
N LEU A 351 -2.03 -15.86 5.95
CA LEU A 351 -1.88 -16.85 4.89
C LEU A 351 -0.42 -17.02 4.43
N PRO A 352 0.42 -15.98 4.26
CA PRO A 352 1.86 -16.18 4.02
C PRO A 352 2.59 -16.84 5.18
N VAL A 353 2.20 -16.58 6.44
CA VAL A 353 2.77 -17.29 7.59
C VAL A 353 2.41 -18.76 7.56
N MET A 354 1.14 -19.10 7.30
CA MET A 354 0.71 -20.49 7.10
C MET A 354 1.48 -21.14 5.94
N THR A 355 1.68 -20.40 4.84
CA THR A 355 2.44 -20.87 3.68
C THR A 355 3.91 -21.13 4.03
N LEU A 356 4.53 -20.25 4.82
CA LEU A 356 5.91 -20.43 5.30
C LEU A 356 6.03 -21.65 6.23
N LEU A 357 5.11 -21.81 7.19
CA LEU A 357 5.08 -22.97 8.08
C LEU A 357 4.93 -24.27 7.27
N LEU A 358 3.99 -24.31 6.33
CA LEU A 358 3.77 -25.48 5.48
C LEU A 358 4.99 -25.77 4.59
N ALA A 359 5.66 -24.74 4.06
CA ALA A 359 6.90 -24.90 3.32
C ALA A 359 8.05 -25.46 4.19
N ILE A 360 8.13 -25.07 5.47
CA ILE A 360 9.10 -25.62 6.44
C ILE A 360 8.80 -27.10 6.68
N ILE A 361 7.55 -27.43 7.04
CA ILE A 361 7.09 -28.79 7.35
C ILE A 361 7.30 -29.73 6.15
N ARG A 362 6.89 -29.31 4.96
CA ARG A 362 7.04 -30.09 3.70
C ARG A 362 8.45 -30.02 3.10
N LYS A 363 9.41 -29.33 3.75
CA LYS A 363 10.79 -29.13 3.29
C LYS A 363 10.89 -28.58 1.85
N LYS A 364 9.96 -27.72 1.43
CA LYS A 364 9.93 -27.10 0.10
C LYS A 364 10.71 -25.78 0.07
N GLY A 365 11.39 -25.49 -1.04
CA GLY A 365 12.13 -24.24 -1.24
C GLY A 365 13.36 -24.09 -0.32
N ARG A 366 14.02 -25.20 0.05
CA ARG A 366 15.30 -25.08 0.76
C ARG A 366 16.36 -24.54 -0.19
N VAL A 367 16.76 -23.29 0.01
CA VAL A 367 18.04 -22.78 -0.49
C VAL A 367 19.11 -23.40 0.41
N ARG A 368 19.93 -24.29 -0.16
CA ARG A 368 21.11 -24.84 0.51
C ARG A 368 22.06 -23.72 0.91
#